data_AF-A0A833HLG6-F1
#
_entry.id   AF-A0A833HLG6-F1
#
_cell.length_a   1.000
_cell.length_b   1.000
_cell.length_c   1.000
_cell.angle_alpha   90.00
_cell.angle_beta   90.00
_cell.angle_gamma   90.00
#
_symmetry.space_group_name_H-M   'P 1'
#
loop_
_entity.id
_entity.type
_entity.pdbx_description
1 polymer ?
#
loop_
_entity_poly.entity_id
_entity_poly.type
_entity_poly.pdbx_seq_one_letter_code
_entity_poly.pdbx_strand_id
1 'polypeptide(L)' 'MNRYVIRTENGTSTEMTREEAIQRVKEYEQQGINAYIISVDEENRIQALGNEFNKPKWG' A
#
# COMPACT_ATOMS: atom_id res chain seq x y z
N MET A 1 17.43 3.85 2.92
CA MET A 1 16.63 2.60 3.08
C MET A 1 15.22 2.90 2.62
N ASN A 2 14.65 2.09 1.75
CA ASN A 2 13.30 2.33 1.23
C ASN A 2 12.26 1.84 2.26
N ARG A 3 11.27 2.69 2.54
CA ARG A 3 10.15 2.40 3.42
C ARG A 3 8.88 2.23 2.58
N TYR A 4 7.97 1.38 3.06
CA TYR A 4 6.74 1.03 2.35
C TYR A 4 5.55 1.18 3.26
N VAL A 5 4.38 1.38 2.66
CA VAL A 5 3.08 1.33 3.34
C VAL A 5 2.14 0.43 2.57
N ILE A 6 1.08 -0.02 3.24
CA ILE A 6 0.00 -0.79 2.63
C ILE A 6 -1.18 0.14 2.39
N ARG A 7 -1.52 0.33 1.11
CA ARG A 7 -2.75 1.03 0.69
C ARG A 7 -3.88 0.02 0.56
N THR A 8 -4.99 0.28 1.24
CA THR A 8 -6.27 -0.41 1.05
C THR A 8 -7.33 0.60 0.65
N GLU A 9 -8.57 0.17 0.43
CA GLU A 9 -9.68 1.10 0.19
C GLU A 9 -9.96 2.00 1.40
N ASN A 10 -9.64 1.52 2.61
CA ASN A 10 -9.92 2.21 3.87
C ASN A 10 -8.80 3.18 4.32
N GLY A 11 -7.65 3.20 3.66
CA GLY A 11 -6.55 4.10 4.03
C GLY A 11 -5.17 3.51 3.75
N THR A 12 -4.17 4.05 4.46
CA THR A 12 -2.78 3.56 4.46
C THR A 12 -2.37 3.09 5.84
N SER A 13 -1.48 2.10 5.90
CA SER A 13 -0.85 1.65 7.14
C SER A 13 0.29 2.58 7.56
N THR A 14 0.86 2.33 8.75
CA THR A 14 2.16 2.91 9.12
C THR A 14 3.28 2.38 8.22
N GLU A 15 4.37 3.13 8.12
CA GLU A 15 5.55 2.74 7.37
C GLU A 15 6.21 1.46 7.92
N MET A 16 6.72 0.64 7.03
CA MET A 16 7.37 -0.63 7.34
C MET A 16 8.48 -0.99 6.34
N THR A 17 9.24 -2.04 6.66
CA THR A 17 10.21 -2.67 5.76
C THR A 17 9.50 -3.41 4.63
N ARG A 18 10.28 -3.83 3.62
CA ARG A 18 9.73 -4.59 2.49
C ARG A 18 9.17 -5.94 2.96
N GLU A 19 9.89 -6.61 3.85
CA GLU A 19 9.53 -7.92 4.38
C GLU A 19 8.22 -7.85 5.18
N GLU A 20 8.09 -6.83 6.04
CA GLU A 20 6.85 -6.56 6.78
C GLU A 20 5.68 -6.26 5.84
N ALA A 21 5.90 -5.47 4.78
CA ALA A 21 4.86 -5.15 3.81
C ALA A 21 4.36 -6.38 3.06
N ILE A 22 5.27 -7.27 2.64
CA ILE A 22 4.90 -8.54 1.99
C ILE A 22 4.08 -9.41 2.94
N GLN A 23 4.50 -9.51 4.20
CA GLN A 23 3.79 -10.31 5.19
C GLN A 23 2.37 -9.73 5.44
N ARG A 24 2.25 -8.41 5.57
CA ARG A 24 0.96 -7.75 5.81
C ARG A 24 -0.01 -7.90 4.65
N VAL A 25 0.45 -7.82 3.40
CA VAL A 25 -0.44 -8.02 2.23
C VAL A 25 -0.97 -9.45 2.18
N LYS A 26 -0.16 -10.45 2.53
CA LYS A 26 -0.63 -11.85 2.63
C LYS A 26 -1.71 -12.02 3.70
N GLU A 27 -1.55 -11.36 4.85
CA GLU A 27 -2.55 -11.37 5.92
C GLU A 27 -3.87 -10.71 5.48
N TYR A 28 -3.79 -9.61 4.71
CA TYR A 28 -4.96 -8.94 4.16
C TYR A 28 -5.65 -9.76 3.06
N GLU A 29 -4.88 -10.41 2.19
CA GLU A 29 -5.41 -11.33 1.18
C GLU A 29 -6.22 -12.46 1.82
N GLN A 30 -5.71 -13.06 2.91
CA GLN A 30 -6.44 -14.08 3.68
C GLN A 30 -7.75 -13.59 4.28
N GLN A 31 -7.89 -12.28 4.50
CA GLN A 31 -9.09 -11.62 5.01
C GLN A 31 -10.01 -11.10 3.89
N GLY A 32 -9.65 -11.34 2.61
CA GLY A 32 -10.39 -10.83 1.45
C GLY A 32 -10.21 -9.32 1.24
N ILE A 33 -9.20 -8.71 1.85
CA ILE A 33 -8.90 -7.28 1.73
C ILE A 33 -7.95 -7.07 0.55
N ASN A 34 -8.37 -6.28 -0.43
CA ASN A 34 -7.50 -5.85 -1.52
C ASN A 34 -6.52 -4.80 -1.02
N ALA A 35 -5.22 -5.10 -1.13
CA ALA A 35 -4.14 -4.32 -0.55
C ALA A 35 -2.96 -4.18 -1.52
N TYR A 36 -2.34 -3.00 -1.52
CA TYR A 36 -1.22 -2.67 -2.40
C TYR A 36 -0.02 -2.22 -1.58
N ILE A 37 1.15 -2.78 -1.87
CA ILE A 37 2.42 -2.27 -1.35
C ILE A 37 2.83 -1.07 -2.19
N ILE A 38 3.01 0.08 -1.57
CA ILE A 38 3.53 1.30 -2.22
C ILE A 38 4.71 1.85 -1.42
N SER A 39 5.59 2.62 -2.06
CA SER A 39 6.63 3.36 -1.34
C SER A 39 6.03 4.54 -0.57
N VAL A 40 6.72 5.00 0.46
CA VAL A 40 6.34 6.23 1.18
C VAL A 40 6.30 7.45 0.24
N ASP A 41 7.19 7.51 -0.74
CA ASP A 41 7.17 8.59 -1.74
C ASP A 41 5.88 8.57 -2.58
N GLU A 42 5.39 7.38 -2.92
CA GLU A 42 4.13 7.24 -3.65
C GLU A 42 2.93 7.57 -2.77
N GLU A 43 2.95 7.21 -1.48
CA GLU A 43 1.93 7.66 -0.52
C GLU A 43 1.87 9.20 -0.46
N ASN A 44 3.02 9.86 -0.32
CA ASN A 44 3.10 11.31 -0.29
C ASN A 44 2.57 11.94 -1.59
N ARG A 45 2.90 11.36 -2.75
CA ARG A 45 2.36 11.80 -4.05
C ARG A 45 0.83 11.67 -4.09
N ILE A 46 0.28 10.54 -3.63
CA ILE A 46 -1.16 10.27 -3.59
C ILE A 46 -1.86 11.30 -2.68
N GLN A 47 -1.33 11.55 -1.48
CA GLN A 47 -1.88 12.52 -0.54
C GLN A 47 -1.85 13.95 -1.12
N ALA A 48 -0.76 14.34 -1.77
CA ALA A 48 -0.62 15.64 -2.42
C ALA A 48 -1.59 15.85 -3.60
N LEU A 49 -2.05 14.77 -4.23
CA LEU A 49 -2.98 14.79 -5.38
C LEU A 49 -4.40 14.38 -4.99
N GLY A 50 -4.83 14.69 -3.75
CA GLY A 50 -6.22 14.49 -3.34
C GLY A 50 -6.61 13.01 -3.18
N ASN A 51 -5.66 12.17 -2.77
CA ASN A 51 -5.83 10.72 -2.59
C ASN A 51 -6.07 9.91 -3.87
N GLU A 52 -5.62 10.42 -5.03
CA GLU A 52 -5.69 9.72 -6.30
C GLU A 52 -4.67 8.58 -6.39
N PHE A 53 -5.17 7.34 -6.35
CA PHE A 53 -4.37 6.12 -6.48
C PHE A 53 -4.69 5.37 -7.77
N ASN A 54 -3.69 5.26 -8.65
CA ASN A 54 -3.81 4.52 -9.90
C ASN A 54 -3.67 3.01 -9.64
N LYS A 55 -4.81 2.34 -9.47
CA LYS A 55 -4.84 0.88 -9.25
C LYS A 55 -4.20 0.16 -10.46
N PRO A 56 -3.21 -0.73 -10.26
CA PRO A 56 -2.64 -1.52 -11.33
C PRO A 56 -3.72 -2.42 -11.96
N LYS A 57 -3.67 -2.55 -13.29
CA LYS A 57 -4.53 -3.45 -14.06
C LYS A 57 -3.74 -4.71 -14.38
N TRP A 58 -4.17 -5.84 -13.84
CA TRP A 58 -3.65 -7.15 -14.19
C TRP A 58 -4.57 -7.70 -15.29
N GLY A 59 -4.05 -7.71 -16.52
CA GLY A 59 -4.73 -8.28 -17.69
C GLY A 59 -4.42 -9.77 -17.84
#